data_AF-A0AAE3XAZ6-F1
#
_entry.id   AF-A0AAE3XAZ6-F1
#
_cell.length_a   1.000
_cell.length_b   1.000
_cell.length_c   1.000
_cell.angle_alpha   90.00
_cell.angle_beta   90.00
_cell.angle_gamma   90.00
#
_symmetry.space_group_name_H-M   'P 1'
#
loop_
_entity.id
_entity.type
_entity.pdbx_description
1 polymer ?
#
loop_
_entity_poly.entity_id
_entity_poly.type
_entity_poly.pdbx_seq_one_letter_code
_entity_poly.pdbx_strand_id
1 'polypeptide(L)'
;MNYDEFADLYDHQYDVYRDDLHHYARVGEQARGPVLEIGSGTGRVTTFLARRGVDITGLEPSARMIERAQDRAQRDGLTVKYVQGDARTFSLDQRFDTVIAPFNALMHLYTPNEQLQAMQTIHAHLQPGGHFTFDLFVPRFGKPHTLRHEGETFHAPDGSRTDVFLVQRHDKPRQHITTEYHVDTTAPDGTLKRRHYTLTQRYYTRYEVEWLLRFAGFESPRVTGSFQGGPLDAHSEVMVFSTRAV
;
A
#
# COMPACT_ATOMS: atom_id res chain seq x y z
N MET A 1 10.56 6.56 -4.68
CA MET A 1 9.81 6.71 -5.93
C MET A 1 9.15 8.08 -5.91
N ASN A 2 9.22 8.86 -6.99
CA ASN A 2 8.37 10.04 -7.13
C ASN A 2 6.97 9.55 -7.53
N TYR A 3 6.05 9.50 -6.57
CA TYR A 3 4.70 9.00 -6.81
C TYR A 3 3.86 9.95 -7.67
N ASP A 4 4.21 11.24 -7.74
CA ASP A 4 3.53 12.19 -8.62
C ASP A 4 3.71 11.78 -10.10
N GLU A 5 4.92 11.39 -10.50
CA GLU A 5 5.22 10.96 -11.88
C GLU A 5 4.71 9.54 -12.19
N PHE A 6 4.51 8.71 -11.17
CA PHE A 6 4.10 7.32 -11.31
C PHE A 6 2.58 7.14 -11.26
N ALA A 7 1.82 8.13 -10.78
CA ALA A 7 0.39 8.02 -10.51
C ALA A 7 -0.45 7.49 -11.69
N ASP A 8 -0.11 7.89 -12.91
CA ASP A 8 -0.79 7.46 -14.14
C ASP A 8 -0.59 5.95 -14.40
N LEU A 9 0.64 5.44 -14.22
CA LEU A 9 0.96 4.02 -14.38
C LEU A 9 0.45 3.19 -13.20
N TYR A 10 0.40 3.77 -12.00
CA TYR A 10 -0.06 3.11 -10.79
C TYR A 10 -1.48 2.57 -10.96
N ASP A 11 -2.41 3.41 -11.40
CA ASP A 11 -3.80 2.98 -11.66
C ASP A 11 -3.84 1.89 -12.72
N HIS A 12 -3.09 2.03 -13.82
CA HIS A 12 -3.05 1.01 -14.88
C HIS A 12 -2.55 -0.36 -14.41
N GLN A 13 -1.55 -0.38 -13.51
CA GLN A 13 -0.96 -1.63 -13.04
C GLN A 13 -1.79 -2.27 -11.91
N TYR A 14 -2.39 -1.46 -11.03
CA TYR A 14 -2.96 -1.95 -9.78
C TYR A 14 -4.47 -1.79 -9.65
N ASP A 15 -5.15 -1.09 -10.57
CA ASP A 15 -6.62 -1.04 -10.57
C ASP A 15 -7.27 -2.38 -10.87
N VAL A 16 -6.55 -3.40 -11.32
CA VAL A 16 -7.08 -4.76 -11.49
C VAL A 16 -6.90 -5.62 -10.24
N TYR A 17 -6.09 -5.19 -9.28
CA TYR A 17 -5.84 -5.93 -8.05
C TYR A 17 -7.07 -5.89 -7.13
N ARG A 18 -7.58 -7.07 -6.75
CA ARG A 18 -8.82 -7.23 -5.98
C ARG A 18 -8.69 -8.07 -4.71
N ASP A 19 -7.57 -8.77 -4.54
CA ASP A 19 -7.42 -9.77 -3.49
C ASP A 19 -7.51 -9.17 -2.08
N ASP A 20 -7.02 -7.93 -1.91
CA ASP A 20 -7.01 -7.19 -0.66
C ASP A 20 -8.34 -6.48 -0.36
N LEU A 21 -9.07 -6.01 -1.38
CA LEU A 21 -10.26 -5.18 -1.23
C LEU A 21 -11.34 -5.84 -0.36
N HIS A 22 -11.61 -7.12 -0.59
CA HIS A 22 -12.62 -7.85 0.19
C HIS A 22 -12.17 -8.09 1.65
N HIS A 23 -10.87 -8.19 1.89
CA HIS A 23 -10.35 -8.25 3.25
C HIS A 23 -10.55 -6.93 3.98
N TYR A 24 -10.07 -5.83 3.39
CA TYR A 24 -10.19 -4.50 4.00
C TYR A 24 -11.63 -4.01 4.11
N ALA A 25 -12.52 -4.38 3.19
CA ALA A 25 -13.93 -4.13 3.36
C ALA A 25 -14.51 -4.82 4.59
N ARG A 26 -14.18 -6.11 4.83
CA ARG A 26 -14.63 -6.81 6.05
C ARG A 26 -14.09 -6.15 7.32
N VAL A 27 -12.84 -5.68 7.31
CA VAL A 27 -12.24 -4.94 8.43
C VAL A 27 -12.98 -3.61 8.66
N GLY A 28 -13.19 -2.81 7.61
CA GLY A 28 -13.87 -1.53 7.70
C GLY A 28 -15.35 -1.63 8.08
N GLU A 29 -16.07 -2.64 7.59
CA GLU A 29 -17.49 -2.88 7.92
C GLU A 29 -17.70 -3.37 9.37
N GLN A 30 -16.65 -3.90 10.00
CA GLN A 30 -16.66 -4.29 11.41
C GLN A 30 -16.28 -3.14 12.35
N ALA A 31 -15.74 -2.04 11.81
CA ALA A 31 -15.40 -0.86 12.58
C ALA A 31 -16.65 -0.24 13.20
N ARG A 32 -16.54 0.21 14.45
CA ARG A 32 -17.65 0.85 15.19
C ARG A 32 -17.56 2.38 15.20
N GLY A 33 -16.61 2.92 14.45
CA GLY A 33 -16.30 4.33 14.36
C GLY A 33 -15.47 4.63 13.10
N PRO A 34 -14.85 5.81 13.04
CA PRO A 34 -14.14 6.25 11.84
C PRO A 34 -12.90 5.39 11.57
N VAL A 35 -12.63 5.18 10.28
CA VAL A 35 -11.49 4.42 9.76
C VAL A 35 -10.46 5.37 9.14
N LEU A 36 -9.17 5.10 9.37
CA LEU A 36 -8.07 5.79 8.69
C LEU A 36 -7.31 4.82 7.79
N GLU A 37 -7.08 5.19 6.54
CA GLU A 37 -6.16 4.48 5.65
C GLU A 37 -4.82 5.23 5.57
N ILE A 38 -3.73 4.56 5.89
CA ILE A 38 -2.36 5.07 5.77
C ILE A 38 -1.81 4.73 4.39
N GLY A 39 -1.34 5.74 3.65
CA GLY A 39 -0.80 5.57 2.29
C GLY A 39 -1.90 5.26 1.29
N SER A 40 -2.98 6.06 1.29
CA SER A 40 -4.18 5.79 0.50
C SER A 40 -3.99 5.86 -1.02
N GLY A 41 -2.86 6.40 -1.50
CA GLY A 41 -2.52 6.48 -2.92
C GLY A 41 -3.64 7.12 -3.74
N THR A 42 -4.02 6.49 -4.85
CA THR A 42 -5.11 6.94 -5.74
C THR A 42 -6.51 6.55 -5.23
N GLY A 43 -6.63 6.19 -3.95
CA GLY A 43 -7.91 5.97 -3.27
C GLY A 43 -8.61 4.66 -3.62
N ARG A 44 -7.89 3.64 -4.13
CA ARG A 44 -8.46 2.35 -4.56
C ARG A 44 -9.21 1.66 -3.41
N VAL A 45 -8.58 1.51 -2.25
CA VAL A 45 -9.19 0.91 -1.06
C VAL A 45 -10.15 1.89 -0.40
N THR A 46 -9.73 3.15 -0.21
CA THR A 46 -10.54 4.20 0.45
C THR A 46 -11.91 4.36 -0.21
N THR A 47 -11.94 4.52 -1.53
CA THR A 47 -13.18 4.71 -2.29
C THR A 47 -14.03 3.45 -2.24
N PHE A 48 -13.41 2.26 -2.30
CA PHE A 48 -14.13 0.99 -2.19
C PHE A 48 -14.83 0.82 -0.84
N LEU A 49 -14.18 1.20 0.27
CA LEU A 49 -14.77 1.18 1.61
C LEU A 49 -15.86 2.25 1.77
N ALA A 50 -15.62 3.47 1.26
CA ALA A 50 -16.61 4.55 1.27
C ALA A 50 -17.90 4.19 0.52
N ARG A 51 -17.80 3.51 -0.64
CA ARG A 51 -18.96 2.96 -1.39
C ARG A 51 -19.80 2.00 -0.56
N ARG A 52 -19.19 1.36 0.46
CA ARG A 52 -19.85 0.39 1.35
C ARG A 52 -20.39 1.04 2.63
N GLY A 53 -20.36 2.36 2.73
CA GLY A 53 -20.86 3.12 3.87
C GLY A 53 -19.90 3.21 5.05
N VAL A 54 -18.63 2.85 4.87
CA VAL A 54 -17.60 3.03 5.91
C VAL A 54 -17.22 4.51 5.97
N ASP A 55 -17.25 5.09 7.17
CA ASP A 55 -16.70 6.43 7.44
C ASP A 55 -15.18 6.35 7.43
N ILE A 56 -14.56 6.66 6.29
CA ILE A 56 -13.12 6.49 6.06
C ILE A 56 -12.44 7.78 5.61
N THR A 57 -11.27 8.03 6.18
CA THR A 57 -10.32 9.08 5.78
C THR A 57 -9.07 8.44 5.18
N GLY A 58 -8.60 8.93 4.03
CA GLY A 58 -7.30 8.53 3.45
C GLY A 58 -6.18 9.51 3.82
N LEU A 59 -5.05 9.01 4.32
CA LEU A 59 -3.81 9.78 4.53
C LEU A 59 -2.82 9.44 3.42
N GLU A 60 -2.32 10.45 2.71
CA GLU A 60 -1.38 10.25 1.59
C GLU A 60 -0.39 11.42 1.49
N PRO A 61 0.93 11.20 1.41
CA PRO A 61 1.87 12.31 1.26
C PRO A 61 1.84 12.99 -0.13
N SER A 62 1.48 12.28 -1.20
CA SER A 62 1.43 12.82 -2.57
C SER A 62 0.14 13.58 -2.86
N ALA A 63 0.27 14.88 -3.15
CA ALA A 63 -0.86 15.72 -3.56
C ALA A 63 -1.50 15.22 -4.88
N ARG A 64 -0.69 14.78 -5.84
CA ARG A 64 -1.18 14.28 -7.13
C ARG A 64 -1.93 12.95 -7.00
N MET A 65 -1.52 12.08 -6.07
CA MET A 65 -2.27 10.86 -5.75
C MET A 65 -3.61 11.20 -5.10
N ILE A 66 -3.64 12.19 -4.21
CA ILE A 66 -4.89 12.70 -3.60
C ILE A 66 -5.85 13.27 -4.65
N GLU A 67 -5.37 14.07 -5.60
CA GLU A 67 -6.20 14.59 -6.70
C GLU A 67 -6.89 13.44 -7.45
N ARG A 68 -6.14 12.39 -7.82
CA ARG A 68 -6.69 11.20 -8.46
C ARG A 68 -7.67 10.43 -7.57
N ALA A 69 -7.39 10.35 -6.28
CA ALA A 69 -8.27 9.71 -5.31
C ALA A 69 -9.62 10.44 -5.18
N GLN A 70 -9.58 11.77 -5.18
CA GLN A 70 -10.78 12.61 -5.21
C GLN A 70 -11.56 12.43 -6.51
N ASP A 71 -10.90 12.43 -7.67
CA ASP A 71 -11.54 12.19 -8.97
C ASP A 71 -12.17 10.80 -9.04
N ARG A 72 -11.54 9.79 -8.43
CA ARG A 72 -12.10 8.43 -8.32
C ARG A 72 -13.38 8.42 -7.49
N ALA A 73 -13.36 9.02 -6.30
CA ALA A 73 -14.52 9.10 -5.42
C ALA A 73 -15.68 9.89 -6.06
N GLN A 74 -15.38 11.02 -6.70
CA GLN A 74 -16.38 11.86 -7.36
C GLN A 74 -17.07 11.16 -8.53
N ARG A 75 -16.36 10.33 -9.30
CA ARG A 75 -16.95 9.49 -10.36
C ARG A 75 -18.02 8.53 -9.84
N ASP A 76 -18.00 8.22 -8.54
CA ASP A 76 -19.00 7.38 -7.88
C ASP A 76 -20.06 8.17 -7.11
N GLY A 77 -20.04 9.50 -7.20
CA GLY A 77 -20.92 10.37 -6.43
C GLY A 77 -20.58 10.39 -4.93
N LEU A 78 -19.35 10.03 -4.54
CA LEU A 78 -18.92 10.01 -3.15
C LEU A 78 -18.12 11.25 -2.78
N THR A 79 -18.26 11.68 -1.53
CA THR A 79 -17.38 12.68 -0.90
C THR A 79 -16.54 11.98 0.15
N VAL A 80 -15.26 11.76 -0.16
CA VAL A 80 -14.30 11.09 0.73
C VAL A 80 -13.25 12.09 1.19
N LYS A 81 -12.92 12.06 2.49
CA LYS A 81 -11.88 12.93 3.06
C LYS A 81 -10.51 12.33 2.77
N TYR A 82 -9.66 13.09 2.09
CA TYR A 82 -8.25 12.80 1.94
C TYR A 82 -7.42 13.88 2.63
N VAL A 83 -6.39 13.49 3.35
CA VAL A 83 -5.49 14.39 4.08
C VAL A 83 -4.07 14.18 3.59
N GLN A 84 -3.42 15.27 3.19
CA GLN A 84 -2.01 15.22 2.87
C GLN A 84 -1.19 15.08 4.15
N GLY A 85 -0.39 14.02 4.27
CA GLY A 85 0.42 13.83 5.47
C GLY A 85 1.33 12.62 5.43
N ASP A 86 2.31 12.64 6.34
CA ASP A 86 3.32 11.60 6.48
C ASP A 86 2.96 10.66 7.63
N ALA A 87 2.99 9.35 7.40
CA ALA A 87 2.69 8.34 8.41
C ALA A 87 3.53 8.46 9.70
N ARG A 88 4.71 9.09 9.62
CA ARG A 88 5.64 9.29 10.75
C ARG A 88 5.27 10.49 11.64
N THR A 89 4.50 11.44 11.13
CA THR A 89 4.32 12.73 11.82
C THR A 89 2.93 13.33 11.66
N PHE A 90 1.98 12.65 11.02
CA PHE A 90 0.62 13.18 10.89
C PHE A 90 0.01 13.44 12.26
N SER A 91 -0.80 14.48 12.34
CA SER A 91 -1.53 14.87 13.54
C SER A 91 -2.92 15.30 13.10
N LEU A 92 -3.93 14.53 13.49
CA LEU A 92 -5.33 14.81 13.20
C LEU A 92 -6.08 15.04 14.51
N ASP A 93 -7.01 15.99 14.52
CA ASP A 93 -7.84 16.31 15.69
C ASP A 93 -8.95 15.27 15.94
N GLN A 94 -8.67 13.99 15.67
CA GLN A 94 -9.58 12.87 15.87
C GLN A 94 -8.82 11.56 16.11
N ARG A 95 -9.45 10.64 16.85
CA ARG A 95 -9.00 9.26 17.00
C ARG A 95 -9.90 8.31 16.22
N PHE A 96 -9.31 7.26 15.68
CA PHE A 96 -9.96 6.28 14.83
C PHE A 96 -10.25 4.99 15.59
N ASP A 97 -11.38 4.37 15.29
CA ASP A 97 -11.71 3.03 15.78
C ASP A 97 -10.78 1.99 15.14
N THR A 98 -10.53 2.16 13.83
CA THR A 98 -9.70 1.26 13.03
C THR A 98 -8.75 2.05 12.14
N VAL A 99 -7.48 1.63 12.07
CA VAL A 99 -6.50 2.09 11.09
C VAL A 99 -6.14 0.92 10.17
N ILE A 100 -6.04 1.18 8.87
CA ILE A 100 -5.58 0.22 7.88
C ILE A 100 -4.37 0.77 7.11
N ALA A 101 -3.45 -0.10 6.68
CA ALA A 101 -2.34 0.27 5.80
C ALA A 101 -2.16 -0.81 4.72
N PRO A 102 -3.02 -0.81 3.69
CA PRO A 102 -3.02 -1.81 2.64
C PRO A 102 -1.82 -1.68 1.70
N PHE A 103 -1.58 -2.73 0.92
CA PHE A 103 -0.74 -2.75 -0.26
C PHE A 103 0.70 -2.28 -0.01
N ASN A 104 1.34 -2.87 1.00
CA ASN A 104 2.75 -2.61 1.34
C ASN A 104 3.06 -1.14 1.71
N ALA A 105 2.06 -0.34 2.11
CA ALA A 105 2.25 1.09 2.42
C ALA A 105 3.43 1.34 3.37
N LEU A 106 3.54 0.53 4.43
CA LEU A 106 4.58 0.66 5.46
C LEU A 106 6.00 0.32 4.95
N MET A 107 6.14 -0.36 3.81
CA MET A 107 7.45 -0.67 3.21
C MET A 107 8.18 0.55 2.64
N HIS A 108 7.54 1.73 2.68
CA HIS A 108 8.15 3.02 2.35
C HIS A 108 8.83 3.69 3.54
N LEU A 109 8.91 3.01 4.69
CA LEU A 109 9.67 3.42 5.87
C LEU A 109 11.03 2.71 5.84
N TYR A 110 12.08 3.45 5.52
CA TYR A 110 13.36 2.89 5.09
C TYR A 110 14.35 2.60 6.23
N THR A 111 14.03 3.03 7.44
CA THR A 111 14.86 2.81 8.64
C THR A 111 14.02 2.33 9.84
N PRO A 112 14.62 1.59 10.78
CA PRO A 112 13.91 1.17 12.00
C PRO A 112 13.31 2.33 12.81
N ASN A 113 13.96 3.50 12.82
CA ASN A 113 13.45 4.68 13.53
C ASN A 113 12.19 5.25 12.86
N GLU A 114 12.18 5.35 11.53
CA GLU A 114 10.98 5.78 10.80
C GLU A 114 9.81 4.82 11.01
N GLN A 115 10.12 3.52 11.06
CA GLN A 115 9.13 2.47 11.32
C GLN A 115 8.53 2.60 12.71
N LEU A 116 9.38 2.73 13.74
CA LEU A 116 8.90 2.88 15.11
C LEU A 116 8.08 4.17 15.27
N GLN A 117 8.57 5.27 14.69
CA GLN A 117 7.88 6.55 14.73
C GLN A 117 6.50 6.49 14.06
N ALA A 118 6.40 5.86 12.88
CA ALA A 118 5.11 5.68 12.21
C ALA A 118 4.14 4.82 13.04
N MET A 119 4.63 3.71 13.61
CA MET A 119 3.80 2.84 14.45
C MET A 119 3.31 3.57 15.71
N GLN A 120 4.17 4.37 16.36
CA GLN A 120 3.80 5.21 17.50
C GLN A 120 2.79 6.29 17.11
N THR A 121 2.95 6.89 15.93
CA THR A 121 1.99 7.89 15.42
C THR A 121 0.64 7.25 15.13
N ILE A 122 0.61 6.06 14.53
CA ILE A 122 -0.62 5.30 14.30
C ILE A 122 -1.28 4.91 15.63
N HIS A 123 -0.51 4.40 16.60
CA HIS A 123 -1.02 4.07 17.95
C HIS A 123 -1.64 5.29 18.61
N ALA A 124 -0.97 6.45 18.56
CA ALA A 124 -1.45 7.69 19.14
C ALA A 124 -2.76 8.20 18.53
N HIS A 125 -3.12 7.78 17.31
CA HIS A 125 -4.36 8.13 16.63
C HIS A 125 -5.45 7.06 16.75
N LEU A 126 -5.18 5.92 17.38
CA LEU A 126 -6.21 4.94 17.68
C LEU A 126 -6.94 5.29 18.98
N GLN A 127 -8.22 4.91 19.03
CA GLN A 127 -8.96 4.84 20.28
C GLN A 127 -8.40 3.70 21.15
N PRO A 128 -8.56 3.74 22.50
CA PRO A 128 -8.19 2.62 23.34
C PRO A 128 -8.87 1.32 22.87
N GLY A 129 -8.09 0.26 22.64
CA GLY A 129 -8.59 -1.00 22.08
C GLY A 129 -8.89 -0.98 20.58
N GLY A 130 -8.63 0.14 19.88
CA GLY A 130 -8.81 0.29 18.44
C GLY A 130 -7.90 -0.62 17.63
N HIS A 131 -8.32 -0.94 16.41
CA HIS A 131 -7.68 -1.96 15.57
C HIS A 131 -6.68 -1.37 14.60
N PHE A 132 -5.59 -2.09 14.37
CA PHE A 132 -4.67 -1.80 13.28
C PHE A 132 -4.48 -3.03 12.40
N THR A 133 -4.77 -2.91 11.10
CA THR A 133 -4.59 -4.01 10.12
C THR A 133 -3.81 -3.57 8.89
N PHE A 134 -2.77 -4.31 8.51
CA PHE A 134 -1.91 -3.96 7.38
C PHE A 134 -1.34 -5.22 6.72
N ASP A 135 -0.90 -5.07 5.47
CA ASP A 135 -0.28 -6.15 4.71
C ASP A 135 1.12 -5.79 4.22
N LEU A 136 1.97 -6.82 4.14
CA LEU A 136 3.34 -6.75 3.66
C LEU A 136 3.61 -7.99 2.81
N PHE A 137 4.30 -7.85 1.68
CA PHE A 137 4.69 -9.03 0.91
C PHE A 137 5.67 -9.89 1.69
N VAL A 138 5.61 -11.20 1.46
CA VAL A 138 6.63 -12.15 1.92
C VAL A 138 7.86 -11.99 1.02
N PRO A 139 9.05 -11.63 1.55
CA PRO A 139 10.20 -11.34 0.70
C PRO A 139 10.64 -12.55 -0.13
N ARG A 140 10.36 -12.51 -1.43
CA ARG A 140 10.78 -13.51 -2.41
C ARG A 140 11.86 -12.92 -3.29
N PHE A 141 13.06 -13.46 -3.16
CA PHE A 141 14.22 -12.97 -3.91
C PHE A 141 14.37 -13.77 -5.20
N GLY A 142 13.98 -13.16 -6.32
CA GLY A 142 14.27 -13.70 -7.64
C GLY A 142 15.77 -13.70 -7.95
N LYS A 143 16.15 -14.25 -9.11
CA LYS A 143 17.52 -14.19 -9.60
C LYS A 143 17.91 -12.70 -9.79
N PRO A 144 18.96 -12.22 -9.11
CA PRO A 144 19.36 -10.81 -9.22
C PRO A 144 19.76 -10.48 -10.67
N HIS A 145 19.62 -9.21 -11.05
CA HIS A 145 19.99 -8.71 -12.39
C HIS A 145 19.27 -9.42 -13.55
N THR A 146 18.10 -10.01 -13.29
CA THR A 146 17.28 -10.63 -14.34
C THR A 146 16.19 -9.65 -14.75
N LEU A 147 16.17 -9.29 -16.03
CA LEU A 147 15.07 -8.55 -16.63
C LEU A 147 13.86 -9.49 -16.74
N ARG A 148 12.72 -9.05 -16.21
CA ARG A 148 11.45 -9.77 -16.29
C ARG A 148 10.41 -8.87 -16.93
N HIS A 149 9.54 -9.44 -17.73
CA HIS A 149 8.29 -8.77 -18.14
C HIS A 149 7.31 -8.89 -16.98
N GLU A 150 6.68 -7.77 -16.61
CA GLU A 150 5.78 -7.65 -15.48
C GLU A 150 4.34 -7.64 -15.99
N GLY A 151 3.56 -8.66 -15.60
CA GLY A 151 2.15 -8.77 -15.97
C GLY A 151 1.92 -8.99 -17.45
N GLU A 152 0.77 -8.51 -17.94
CA GLU A 152 0.39 -8.60 -19.35
C GLU A 152 0.72 -7.30 -20.09
N THR A 153 0.85 -7.41 -21.41
CA THR A 153 1.00 -6.24 -22.28
C THR A 153 -0.32 -5.45 -22.34
N PHE A 154 -0.25 -4.15 -22.05
CA PHE A 154 -1.43 -3.29 -22.08
C PHE A 154 -1.70 -2.75 -23.48
N HIS A 155 -2.96 -2.79 -23.90
CA HIS A 155 -3.41 -2.24 -25.18
C HIS A 155 -4.36 -1.08 -24.93
N ALA A 156 -4.01 0.12 -25.42
CA ALA A 156 -4.85 1.29 -25.31
C ALA A 156 -5.82 1.41 -26.51
N PRO A 157 -6.95 2.12 -26.35
CA PRO A 157 -7.93 2.30 -27.43
C PRO A 157 -7.39 2.99 -28.70
N ASP A 158 -6.33 3.78 -28.57
CA ASP A 158 -5.63 4.44 -29.69
C ASP A 158 -4.72 3.49 -30.48
N GLY A 159 -4.69 2.20 -30.11
CA GLY A 159 -3.84 1.18 -30.71
C GLY A 159 -2.42 1.13 -30.16
N SER A 160 -2.06 2.00 -29.21
CA SER A 160 -0.76 1.92 -28.56
C SER A 160 -0.66 0.72 -27.63
N ARG A 161 0.56 0.22 -27.47
CA ARG A 161 0.90 -0.97 -26.68
C ARG A 161 1.92 -0.61 -25.61
N THR A 162 1.68 -0.96 -24.35
CA THR A 162 2.62 -0.73 -23.26
C THR A 162 3.11 -2.03 -22.64
N ASP A 163 4.42 -2.24 -22.68
CA ASP A 163 5.12 -3.34 -22.03
C ASP A 163 5.86 -2.82 -20.79
N VAL A 164 5.74 -3.52 -19.66
CA VAL A 164 6.44 -3.17 -18.42
C VAL A 164 7.49 -4.23 -18.15
N PHE A 165 8.75 -3.82 -18.02
CA PHE A 165 9.83 -4.69 -17.60
C PHE A 165 10.39 -4.22 -16.27
N LEU A 166 10.90 -5.15 -15.47
CA LEU A 166 11.58 -4.81 -14.24
C LEU A 166 12.89 -5.56 -14.02
N VAL A 167 13.77 -4.93 -13.26
CA VAL A 167 14.99 -5.52 -12.70
C VAL A 167 15.01 -5.21 -11.20
N GLN A 168 15.33 -6.21 -10.38
CA GLN A 168 15.44 -6.04 -8.93
C GLN A 168 16.87 -6.18 -8.43
N ARG A 169 17.22 -5.31 -7.47
CA ARG A 169 18.47 -5.37 -6.69
C ARG A 169 18.13 -5.48 -5.21
N HIS A 170 18.89 -6.32 -4.49
CA HIS A 170 18.67 -6.56 -3.06
C HIS A 170 19.88 -6.10 -2.26
N ASP A 171 19.71 -5.10 -1.41
CA ASP A 171 20.66 -4.73 -0.36
C ASP A 171 20.22 -5.43 0.94
N LYS A 172 20.74 -6.65 1.15
CA LYS A 172 20.36 -7.47 2.31
C LYS A 172 20.73 -6.81 3.65
N PRO A 173 21.93 -6.21 3.82
CA PRO A 173 22.27 -5.49 5.06
C PRO A 173 21.30 -4.36 5.40
N ARG A 174 20.78 -3.63 4.41
CA ARG A 174 19.78 -2.57 4.62
C ARG A 174 18.32 -3.04 4.60
N GLN A 175 18.09 -4.31 4.24
CA GLN A 175 16.78 -4.88 3.95
C GLN A 175 16.02 -4.13 2.83
N HIS A 176 16.73 -3.59 1.84
CA HIS A 176 16.12 -2.86 0.73
C HIS A 176 16.00 -3.73 -0.52
N ILE A 177 14.84 -3.67 -1.15
CA ILE A 177 14.61 -4.13 -2.52
C ILE A 177 14.39 -2.89 -3.38
N THR A 178 15.25 -2.70 -4.36
CA THR A 178 15.09 -1.65 -5.37
C THR A 178 14.65 -2.29 -6.68
N THR A 179 13.47 -1.91 -7.15
CA THR A 179 12.91 -2.29 -8.44
C THR A 179 13.08 -1.14 -9.42
N GLU A 180 13.81 -1.39 -10.51
CA GLU A 180 13.92 -0.51 -11.66
C GLU A 180 12.88 -0.96 -12.70
N TYR A 181 11.91 -0.11 -13.00
CA TYR A 181 10.90 -0.34 -14.03
C TYR A 181 11.31 0.34 -15.34
N HIS A 182 11.16 -0.39 -16.44
CA HIS A 182 11.30 0.10 -17.82
C HIS A 182 9.94 -0.04 -18.50
N VAL A 183 9.32 1.09 -18.83
CA VAL A 183 7.96 1.13 -19.34
C VAL A 183 8.00 1.59 -20.79
N ASP A 184 7.71 0.66 -21.68
CA ASP A 184 7.84 0.79 -23.13
C ASP A 184 6.47 0.96 -23.76
N THR A 185 6.14 2.19 -24.17
CA THR A 185 4.92 2.45 -24.94
C THR A 185 5.27 2.54 -26.42
N THR A 186 4.76 1.61 -27.22
CA THR A 186 4.87 1.58 -28.69
C THR A 186 3.59 2.14 -29.31
N ALA A 187 3.72 3.20 -30.10
CA ALA A 187 2.61 3.78 -30.85
C ALA A 187 2.25 2.95 -32.12
N PRO A 188 1.06 3.14 -32.72
CA PRO A 188 0.67 2.39 -33.92
C PRO A 188 1.60 2.55 -35.13
N ASP A 189 2.34 3.67 -35.19
CA ASP A 189 3.34 3.95 -36.23
C ASP A 189 4.69 3.25 -36.00
N GLY A 190 4.83 2.51 -34.89
CA GLY A 190 6.04 1.81 -34.48
C GLY A 190 7.00 2.64 -33.63
N THR A 191 6.69 3.90 -33.32
CA THR A 191 7.52 4.73 -32.46
C THR A 191 7.51 4.22 -31.02
N LEU A 192 8.69 3.98 -30.44
CA LEU A 192 8.86 3.53 -29.05
C LEU A 192 9.24 4.69 -28.12
N LYS A 193 8.49 4.86 -27.04
CA LYS A 193 8.84 5.75 -25.92
C LYS A 193 9.07 4.92 -24.65
N ARG A 194 10.29 4.96 -24.11
CA ARG A 194 10.65 4.33 -22.83
C ARG A 194 10.62 5.34 -21.69
N ARG A 195 9.99 4.97 -20.58
CA ARG A 195 10.07 5.67 -19.28
C ARG A 195 10.75 4.77 -18.25
N HIS A 196 11.41 5.39 -17.28
CA HIS A 196 12.13 4.70 -16.22
C HIS A 196 11.59 5.13 -14.86
N TYR A 197 11.32 4.17 -13.98
CA TYR A 197 10.90 4.44 -12.61
C TYR A 197 11.69 3.59 -11.63
N THR A 198 11.92 4.13 -10.43
CA THR A 198 12.62 3.41 -9.37
C THR A 198 11.76 3.36 -8.12
N LEU A 199 11.43 2.15 -7.67
CA LEU A 199 10.77 1.88 -6.41
C LEU A 199 11.77 1.21 -5.47
N THR A 200 12.06 1.85 -4.35
CA THR A 200 12.74 1.19 -3.24
C THR A 200 11.70 0.89 -2.18
N GLN A 201 11.76 -0.31 -1.62
CA GLN A 201 10.97 -0.72 -0.47
C GLN A 201 11.89 -1.40 0.53
N ARG A 202 11.65 -1.16 1.83
CA ARG A 202 12.30 -1.92 2.89
C ARG A 202 11.40 -3.08 3.30
N TYR A 203 11.88 -4.30 3.11
CA TYR A 203 11.13 -5.48 3.51
C TYR A 203 11.25 -5.78 5.00
N TYR A 204 10.22 -6.45 5.52
CA TYR A 204 10.13 -6.87 6.89
C TYR A 204 10.17 -8.38 7.00
N THR A 205 10.63 -8.86 8.15
CA THR A 205 10.36 -10.24 8.57
C THR A 205 9.24 -10.27 9.61
N ARG A 206 8.54 -11.41 9.73
CA ARG A 206 7.41 -11.56 10.65
C ARG A 206 7.71 -11.07 12.07
N TYR A 207 8.75 -11.62 12.70
CA TYR A 207 9.05 -11.32 14.10
C TYR A 207 9.61 -9.90 14.30
N GLU A 208 10.24 -9.31 13.28
CA GLU A 208 10.63 -7.89 13.31
C GLU A 208 9.40 -6.99 13.46
N VAL A 209 8.33 -7.28 12.72
CA VAL A 209 7.04 -6.56 12.84
C VAL A 209 6.40 -6.79 14.21
N GLU A 210 6.39 -8.02 14.72
CA GLU A 210 5.82 -8.32 16.04
C GLU A 210 6.54 -7.53 17.16
N TRP A 211 7.87 -7.44 17.11
CA TRP A 211 8.63 -6.63 18.06
C TRP A 211 8.37 -5.13 17.90
N LEU A 212 8.34 -4.64 16.66
CA LEU A 212 8.06 -3.24 16.36
C LEU A 212 6.70 -2.80 16.92
N LEU A 213 5.65 -3.60 16.69
CA LEU A 213 4.31 -3.37 17.23
C LEU A 213 4.31 -3.32 18.76
N ARG A 214 5.01 -4.26 19.40
CA ARG A 214 5.13 -4.28 20.87
C ARG A 214 5.82 -3.02 21.42
N PHE A 215 6.90 -2.55 20.78
CA PHE A 215 7.58 -1.31 21.18
C PHE A 215 6.73 -0.05 20.94
N ALA A 216 5.76 -0.11 20.02
CA ALA A 216 4.84 0.97 19.74
C ALA A 216 3.55 0.94 20.59
N GLY A 217 3.40 -0.02 21.51
CA GLY A 217 2.23 -0.09 22.41
C GLY A 217 1.06 -0.94 21.88
N PHE A 218 1.28 -1.78 20.88
CA PHE A 218 0.27 -2.71 20.39
C PHE A 218 0.36 -4.09 21.07
N GLU A 219 -0.75 -4.81 21.04
CA GLU A 219 -0.80 -6.24 21.40
C GLU A 219 0.00 -7.09 20.39
N SER A 220 0.28 -8.34 20.77
CA SER A 220 0.79 -9.33 19.82
C SER A 220 -0.21 -9.52 18.66
N PRO A 221 0.23 -9.37 17.39
CA PRO A 221 -0.69 -9.42 16.27
C PRO A 221 -1.15 -10.85 15.99
N ARG A 222 -2.35 -10.98 15.43
CA ARG A 222 -2.71 -12.14 14.60
C ARG A 222 -2.03 -11.97 13.23
N VAL A 223 -1.37 -13.02 12.75
CA VAL A 223 -0.69 -13.03 11.45
C VAL A 223 -1.27 -14.12 10.56
N THR A 224 -1.67 -13.78 9.33
CA THR A 224 -2.15 -14.74 8.32
C THR A 224 -1.34 -14.66 7.02
N GLY A 225 -1.27 -15.79 6.29
CA GLY A 225 -0.52 -15.92 5.04
C GLY A 225 -1.29 -15.48 3.78
N SER A 226 -2.54 -15.07 3.92
CA SER A 226 -3.39 -14.55 2.85
C SER A 226 -4.46 -13.60 3.38
N PHE A 227 -5.10 -12.85 2.48
CA PHE A 227 -6.26 -12.01 2.77
C PHE A 227 -7.51 -12.80 3.16
N GLN A 228 -7.58 -14.07 2.75
CA GLN A 228 -8.63 -15.03 3.12
C GLN A 228 -8.38 -15.66 4.50
N GLY A 229 -7.19 -15.46 5.07
CA GLY A 229 -6.77 -16.02 6.35
C GLY A 229 -5.73 -17.14 6.17
N GLY A 230 -5.80 -18.18 7.01
CA GLY A 230 -4.85 -19.29 6.98
C GLY A 230 -3.49 -18.98 7.61
N PRO A 231 -2.67 -20.01 7.87
CA PRO A 231 -1.35 -19.84 8.47
C PRO A 231 -0.41 -19.11 7.51
N LEU A 232 0.56 -18.38 8.07
CA LEU A 232 1.73 -17.93 7.32
C LEU A 232 2.70 -19.10 7.14
N ASP A 233 2.97 -19.46 5.89
CA ASP A 233 3.81 -20.60 5.49
C ASP A 233 4.77 -20.25 4.34
N ALA A 234 5.50 -21.25 3.83
CA ALA A 234 6.48 -21.08 2.76
C ALA A 234 5.86 -20.70 1.38
N HIS A 235 4.56 -20.92 1.21
CA HIS A 235 3.82 -20.62 -0.03
C HIS A 235 3.12 -19.27 0.01
N SER A 236 3.00 -18.68 1.19
CA SER A 236 2.39 -17.36 1.39
C SER A 236 3.14 -16.28 0.61
N GLU A 237 2.42 -15.42 -0.10
CA GLU A 237 2.98 -14.28 -0.83
C GLU A 237 2.82 -12.96 -0.06
N VAL A 238 1.94 -12.96 0.95
CA VAL A 238 1.64 -11.82 1.80
C VAL A 238 1.60 -12.25 3.26
N MET A 239 1.95 -11.33 4.14
CA MET A 239 1.71 -11.38 5.58
C MET A 239 0.68 -10.31 5.91
N VAL A 240 -0.46 -10.73 6.43
CA VAL A 240 -1.49 -9.79 6.92
C VAL A 240 -1.43 -9.79 8.44
N PHE A 241 -1.22 -8.61 9.02
CA PHE A 241 -1.15 -8.40 10.46
C PHE A 241 -2.42 -7.69 10.93
N SER A 242 -3.01 -8.18 12.02
CA SER A 242 -4.09 -7.51 12.73
C SER A 242 -3.76 -7.44 14.22
N THR A 243 -3.78 -6.24 14.80
CA THR A 243 -3.50 -6.01 16.23
C THR A 243 -4.41 -4.92 16.82
N ARG A 244 -4.27 -4.67 18.12
CA ARG A 244 -5.01 -3.65 18.88
C ARG A 244 -4.05 -2.74 19.64
N ALA A 245 -4.45 -1.48 19.80
CA ALA A 245 -3.75 -0.52 20.67
C ALA A 245 -4.06 -0.81 22.15
N VAL A 246 -3.02 -0.96 22.96
CA VAL A 246 -3.07 -1.10 24.44
C VAL A 246 -2.89 0.24 25.10
#